data_AF-A0A2Z4BXZ5-F1
#
_entry.id   AF-A0A2Z4BXZ5-F1
#
_cell.length_a   1.000
_cell.length_b   1.000
_cell.length_c   1.000
_cell.angle_alpha   90.00
_cell.angle_beta   90.00
_cell.angle_gamma   90.00
#
_symmetry.space_group_name_H-M   'P 1'
#
loop_
_entity.id
_entity.type
_entity.pdbx_description
1 polymer ?
#
loop_
_entity_poly.entity_id
_entity_poly.type
_entity_poly.pdbx_seq_one_letter_code
_entity_poly.pdbx_strand_id
1 'polypeptide(L)'
;MIQVCYYAIPRQSNADKTKKSLPVEEIDPFLCTHIVIAFAKIQGNLLIPEHEEDLKTYEMVVNLKKQNPDLKVLLSVGGGSCDKGFPTLVKEPDEVLQRFASSTREFLLANSIDGLDLDWEFPSWPKLKKDKREKYLFTVLVRILRDSFKVVKIQQQWKYTWLQTLLV
;
A
#
# COMPACT_ATOMS: atom_id res chain seq x y z
N MET A 1 -6.89 -19.12 7.27
CA MET A 1 -6.32 -18.31 8.38
C MET A 1 -5.51 -17.18 7.76
N ILE A 2 -5.57 -15.96 8.27
CA ILE A 2 -4.77 -14.82 7.75
C ILE A 2 -3.48 -14.72 8.56
N GLN A 3 -2.34 -14.73 7.87
CA GLN A 3 -1.01 -14.44 8.41
C GLN A 3 -0.37 -13.32 7.58
N VAL A 4 -0.05 -12.21 8.24
CA VAL A 4 0.48 -10.98 7.64
C VAL A 4 1.93 -10.80 8.04
N CYS A 5 2.81 -10.58 7.06
CA CYS A 5 4.24 -10.42 7.27
C CYS A 5 4.71 -9.10 6.66
N TYR A 6 5.38 -8.27 7.45
CA TYR A 6 5.99 -7.05 6.94
C TYR A 6 7.35 -7.37 6.33
N TYR A 7 7.57 -6.91 5.10
CA TYR A 7 8.87 -6.90 4.45
C TYR A 7 9.38 -5.46 4.42
N ALA A 8 10.25 -5.14 5.36
CA ALA A 8 10.95 -3.87 5.40
C ALA A 8 12.09 -3.89 4.37
N ILE A 9 12.04 -2.98 3.40
CA ILE A 9 13.07 -2.89 2.36
C ILE A 9 14.43 -2.65 3.02
N PRO A 10 15.44 -3.50 2.78
CA PRO A 10 16.75 -3.32 3.38
C PRO A 10 17.35 -1.96 3.00
N ARG A 11 17.56 -1.10 4.00
CA ARG A 11 18.34 0.13 3.86
C ARG A 11 19.74 -0.13 4.39
N GLN A 12 20.77 0.26 3.65
CA GLN A 12 22.13 0.25 4.17
C GLN A 12 22.22 1.29 5.30
N SER A 13 22.19 0.83 6.55
CA SER A 13 22.49 1.69 7.69
C SER A 13 23.96 1.54 8.06
N ASN A 14 24.65 2.65 8.29
CA ASN A 14 26.02 2.66 8.83
C ASN A 14 26.10 2.14 10.28
N ALA A 15 24.96 1.88 10.93
CA ALA A 15 24.86 1.60 12.35
C ALA A 15 25.00 0.10 12.70
N ASP A 16 24.79 -0.81 11.75
CA ASP A 16 24.86 -2.24 12.06
C ASP A 16 25.20 -3.10 10.83
N LYS A 17 26.51 -3.31 10.60
CA LYS A 17 27.03 -4.19 9.54
C LYS A 17 26.79 -5.68 9.82
N THR A 18 26.21 -6.04 10.98
CA THR A 18 26.05 -7.44 11.41
C THR A 18 24.65 -8.01 11.16
N LYS A 19 23.66 -7.16 10.87
CA LYS A 19 22.33 -7.63 10.45
C LYS A 19 22.33 -8.07 8.99
N LYS A 20 22.23 -9.38 8.77
CA LYS A 20 21.92 -9.94 7.44
C LYS A 20 20.54 -9.42 7.02
N SER A 21 20.49 -8.59 5.98
CA SER A 21 19.23 -8.25 5.31
C SER A 21 18.66 -9.49 4.64
N LEU A 22 17.35 -9.70 4.74
CA LEU A 22 16.67 -10.76 4.00
C LEU A 22 16.47 -10.29 2.54
N PRO A 23 17.11 -10.92 1.54
CA PRO A 23 16.81 -10.64 0.14
C PRO A 23 15.43 -11.22 -0.23
N VAL A 24 14.76 -10.63 -1.23
CA VAL A 24 13.38 -11.04 -1.61
C VAL A 24 13.34 -12.51 -2.06
N GLU A 25 14.42 -12.98 -2.69
CA GLU A 25 14.57 -14.34 -3.19
C GLU A 25 14.62 -15.39 -2.07
N GLU A 26 14.98 -14.99 -0.85
CA GLU A 26 14.97 -15.87 0.34
C GLU A 26 13.60 -15.87 1.07
N ILE A 27 12.61 -15.10 0.59
CA ILE A 27 11.26 -15.11 1.17
C ILE A 27 10.52 -16.37 0.69
N ASP A 28 10.06 -17.19 1.64
CA ASP A 28 9.13 -18.30 1.36
C ASP A 28 7.74 -17.74 0.98
N PRO A 29 7.27 -17.92 -0.27
CA PRO A 29 5.97 -17.42 -0.71
C PRO A 29 4.76 -18.05 -0.01
N PHE A 30 4.94 -19.19 0.69
CA PHE A 30 3.87 -19.93 1.36
C PHE A 30 3.84 -19.70 2.88
N LEU A 31 4.85 -19.03 3.44
CA LEU A 31 4.92 -18.74 4.88
C LEU A 31 3.79 -17.82 5.35
N CYS A 32 3.41 -16.84 4.52
CA CYS A 32 2.43 -15.81 4.86
C CYS A 32 1.34 -15.76 3.80
N THR A 33 0.12 -15.39 4.22
CA THR A 33 -0.99 -15.15 3.29
C THR A 33 -0.94 -13.75 2.68
N HIS A 34 -0.36 -12.80 3.41
CA HIS A 34 -0.21 -11.41 3.00
C HIS A 34 1.20 -10.95 3.31
N ILE A 35 1.87 -10.35 2.32
CA ILE A 35 3.12 -9.61 2.53
C ILE A 35 2.81 -8.11 2.42
N VAL A 36 3.22 -7.34 3.42
CA VAL A 36 3.10 -5.89 3.43
C VAL A 36 4.49 -5.29 3.19
N ILE A 37 4.67 -4.59 2.07
CA ILE A 37 5.93 -3.94 1.72
C ILE A 37 6.02 -2.61 2.46
N ALA A 38 7.10 -2.42 3.20
CA ALA A 38 7.37 -1.23 4.01
C ALA A 38 8.64 -0.51 3.48
N PHE A 39 8.57 0.74 3.00
CA PHE A 39 7.41 1.63 2.93
C PHE A 39 7.35 2.42 1.60
N ALA A 40 6.19 3.01 1.35
CA ALA A 40 5.98 4.15 0.46
C ALA A 40 5.74 5.42 1.31
N LYS A 41 5.74 6.59 0.64
CA LYS A 41 5.51 7.88 1.30
C LYS A 41 4.45 8.71 0.57
N ILE A 42 3.95 9.71 1.27
CA ILE A 42 3.06 10.73 0.68
C ILE A 42 3.90 11.98 0.41
N GLN A 43 3.88 12.46 -0.82
CA GLN A 43 4.53 13.71 -1.22
C GLN A 43 3.66 14.43 -2.25
N GLY A 44 3.38 15.73 -2.01
CA GLY A 44 2.56 16.53 -2.93
C GLY A 44 1.16 15.94 -3.18
N ASN A 45 0.54 15.37 -2.13
CA ASN A 45 -0.76 14.70 -2.21
C ASN A 45 -0.80 13.50 -3.16
N LEU A 46 0.34 12.82 -3.36
CA LEU A 46 0.48 11.58 -4.11
C LEU A 46 1.17 10.50 -3.26
N LEU A 47 0.78 9.25 -3.47
CA LEU A 47 1.53 8.08 -3.01
C LEU A 47 2.70 7.85 -3.98
N ILE A 48 3.92 7.80 -3.44
CA ILE A 48 5.14 7.54 -4.21
C ILE A 48 6.05 6.57 -3.43
N PRO A 49 6.95 5.83 -4.10
CA PRO A 49 7.97 5.06 -3.38
C PRO A 49 8.85 5.98 -2.54
N GLU A 50 9.48 5.43 -1.49
CA GLU A 50 10.45 6.22 -0.71
C GLU A 50 11.65 6.63 -1.56
N HIS A 51 12.15 5.69 -2.37
CA HIS A 51 13.20 5.86 -3.37
C HIS A 51 12.79 5.20 -4.69
N GLU A 52 13.20 5.75 -5.83
CA GLU A 52 12.83 5.20 -7.14
C GLU A 52 13.25 3.72 -7.30
N GLU A 53 14.39 3.34 -6.71
CA GLU A 53 14.88 1.96 -6.74
C GLU A 53 13.95 0.95 -6.05
N ASP A 54 13.10 1.41 -5.13
CA ASP A 54 12.17 0.54 -4.39
C ASP A 54 11.13 -0.11 -5.30
N LEU A 55 10.83 0.50 -6.46
CA LEU A 55 9.92 -0.08 -7.46
C LEU A 55 10.40 -1.46 -7.92
N LYS A 56 11.71 -1.66 -8.02
CA LYS A 56 12.28 -2.97 -8.35
C LYS A 56 12.00 -3.99 -7.24
N THR A 57 12.13 -3.58 -5.98
CA THR A 57 11.79 -4.43 -4.85
C THR A 57 10.29 -4.73 -4.80
N TYR A 58 9.43 -3.76 -5.13
CA TYR A 58 7.98 -3.97 -5.21
C TYR A 58 7.66 -5.05 -6.25
N GLU A 59 8.23 -4.94 -7.44
CA GLU A 59 8.07 -5.92 -8.52
C GLU A 59 8.55 -7.32 -8.08
N MET A 60 9.70 -7.41 -7.43
CA MET A 60 10.25 -8.69 -6.96
C MET A 60 9.33 -9.37 -5.92
N VAL A 61 8.78 -8.62 -4.96
CA VAL A 61 7.86 -9.18 -3.96
C VAL A 61 6.53 -9.59 -4.61
N VAL A 62 6.00 -8.76 -5.51
CA VAL A 62 4.80 -9.09 -6.30
C VAL A 62 5.00 -10.35 -7.14
N ASN A 63 6.20 -10.56 -7.68
CA ASN A 63 6.54 -11.75 -8.47
C ASN A 63 6.53 -13.05 -7.66
N LEU A 64 6.57 -13.01 -6.31
CA LEU A 64 6.37 -14.20 -5.48
C LEU A 64 4.98 -14.82 -5.69
N LYS A 65 3.99 -14.04 -6.15
CA LYS A 65 2.66 -14.54 -6.54
C LYS A 65 2.69 -15.52 -7.72
N LYS A 66 3.77 -15.53 -8.51
CA LYS A 66 3.98 -16.55 -9.57
C LYS A 66 4.18 -17.95 -8.99
N GLN A 67 4.73 -18.04 -7.77
CA GLN A 67 4.92 -19.30 -7.05
C GLN A 67 3.71 -19.63 -6.18
N ASN A 68 3.10 -18.62 -5.53
CA ASN A 68 1.88 -18.77 -4.74
C ASN A 68 0.80 -17.78 -5.24
N PRO A 69 -0.11 -18.19 -6.14
CA PRO A 69 -1.18 -17.33 -6.66
C PRO A 69 -2.17 -16.81 -5.61
N ASP A 70 -2.25 -17.46 -4.44
CA ASP A 70 -3.13 -17.06 -3.34
C ASP A 70 -2.53 -15.95 -2.47
N LEU A 71 -1.20 -15.74 -2.55
CA LEU A 71 -0.50 -14.68 -1.82
C LEU A 71 -1.04 -13.30 -2.22
N LYS A 72 -1.28 -12.46 -1.22
CA LYS A 72 -1.61 -11.03 -1.41
C LYS A 72 -0.44 -10.14 -1.03
N VAL A 73 -0.21 -9.11 -1.81
CA VAL A 73 0.84 -8.12 -1.57
C VAL A 73 0.19 -6.76 -1.34
N LEU A 74 0.48 -6.14 -0.20
CA LEU A 74 0.04 -4.78 0.15
C LEU A 74 1.25 -3.85 0.18
N LEU A 75 1.03 -2.57 -0.05
CA LEU A 75 2.02 -1.52 0.14
C LEU A 75 1.65 -0.68 1.37
N SER A 76 2.57 -0.60 2.32
CA SER A 76 2.42 0.27 3.49
C SER A 76 2.92 1.67 3.20
N VAL A 77 2.19 2.68 3.65
CA VAL A 77 2.56 4.09 3.55
C VAL A 77 2.60 4.73 4.94
N GLY A 78 3.71 5.37 5.28
CA GLY A 78 3.92 6.01 6.59
C GLY A 78 5.15 5.48 7.33
N GLY A 79 4.97 5.02 8.57
CA GLY A 79 6.04 4.52 9.45
C GLY A 79 6.61 5.57 10.41
N GLY A 80 7.31 5.10 11.45
CA GLY A 80 7.78 5.91 12.59
C GLY A 80 8.87 6.93 12.30
N SER A 81 9.49 6.94 11.11
CA SER A 81 10.46 7.97 10.70
C SER A 81 9.76 9.24 10.21
N CYS A 82 9.08 9.93 11.14
CA CYS A 82 8.63 11.32 11.06
C CYS A 82 8.16 11.81 9.67
N ASP A 83 6.88 11.56 9.41
CA ASP A 83 5.91 12.60 9.07
C ASP A 83 6.24 13.53 7.89
N LYS A 84 5.78 13.18 6.68
CA LYS A 84 5.81 14.14 5.55
C LYS A 84 4.54 14.26 4.74
N GLY A 85 3.46 13.55 5.08
CA GLY A 85 2.25 13.68 4.26
C GLY A 85 0.91 13.48 4.94
N PHE A 86 0.74 12.58 5.90
CA PHE A 86 -0.60 12.38 6.48
C PHE A 86 -1.21 13.65 7.11
N PRO A 87 -0.53 14.38 8.02
CA PRO A 87 -1.12 15.56 8.65
C PRO A 87 -1.39 16.72 7.69
N THR A 88 -0.68 16.76 6.56
CA THR A 88 -0.91 17.73 5.48
C THR A 88 -2.07 17.27 4.61
N LEU A 89 -2.00 16.04 4.10
CA LEU A 89 -2.99 15.43 3.22
C LEU A 89 -4.38 15.46 3.82
N VAL A 90 -4.55 15.06 5.09
CA VAL A 90 -5.90 14.99 5.69
C VAL A 90 -6.55 16.36 5.90
N LYS A 91 -5.79 17.46 5.78
CA LYS A 91 -6.31 18.83 5.84
C LYS A 91 -6.71 19.37 4.48
N GLU A 92 -6.42 18.65 3.41
CA GLU A 92 -6.79 19.03 2.05
C GLU A 92 -8.31 18.90 1.84
N PRO A 93 -8.88 19.67 0.89
CA PRO A 93 -10.27 19.53 0.50
C PRO A 93 -10.62 18.13 -0.02
N ASP A 94 -11.89 17.73 0.10
CA ASP A 94 -12.38 16.42 -0.35
C ASP A 94 -11.98 16.11 -1.80
N GLU A 95 -12.00 17.08 -2.72
CA GLU A 95 -11.55 16.88 -4.11
C GLU A 95 -10.09 16.44 -4.23
N VAL A 96 -9.19 16.98 -3.40
CA VAL A 96 -7.77 16.58 -3.37
C VAL A 96 -7.65 15.18 -2.78
N LEU A 97 -8.41 14.85 -1.73
CA LEU A 97 -8.43 13.51 -1.14
C LEU A 97 -8.95 12.46 -2.13
N GLN A 98 -9.97 12.81 -2.93
CA GLN A 98 -10.47 11.95 -4.01
C GLN A 98 -9.41 11.73 -5.10
N ARG A 99 -8.67 12.77 -5.50
CA ARG A 99 -7.54 12.64 -6.43
C ARG A 99 -6.44 11.76 -5.86
N PHE A 100 -6.04 11.96 -4.60
CA PHE A 100 -5.08 11.10 -3.91
C PHE A 100 -5.55 9.64 -3.90
N ALA A 101 -6.82 9.38 -3.61
CA ALA A 101 -7.37 8.03 -3.58
C ALA A 101 -7.45 7.38 -4.97
N SER A 102 -7.73 8.14 -6.03
CA SER A 102 -7.70 7.63 -7.41
C SER A 102 -6.28 7.33 -7.88
N SER A 103 -5.35 8.27 -7.69
CA SER A 103 -3.96 8.08 -8.11
C SER A 103 -3.25 6.98 -7.31
N THR A 104 -3.56 6.85 -6.01
CA THR A 104 -3.09 5.73 -5.19
C THR A 104 -3.58 4.39 -5.74
N ARG A 105 -4.87 4.29 -6.10
CA ARG A 105 -5.42 3.09 -6.72
C ARG A 105 -4.72 2.76 -8.04
N GLU A 106 -4.52 3.76 -8.90
CA GLU A 106 -3.82 3.61 -10.18
C GLU A 106 -2.37 3.15 -9.98
N PHE A 107 -1.66 3.71 -9.00
CA PHE A 107 -0.31 3.29 -8.63
C PHE A 107 -0.27 1.81 -8.22
N LEU A 108 -1.19 1.37 -7.36
CA LEU A 108 -1.25 -0.03 -6.91
C LEU A 108 -1.55 -0.98 -8.08
N LEU A 109 -2.52 -0.62 -8.94
CA LEU A 109 -2.85 -1.41 -10.13
C LEU A 109 -1.68 -1.51 -11.12
N ALA A 110 -0.99 -0.39 -11.37
CA ALA A 110 0.16 -0.35 -12.27
C ALA A 110 1.32 -1.24 -11.79
N ASN A 111 1.47 -1.39 -10.47
CA ASN A 111 2.50 -2.23 -9.86
C ASN A 111 2.00 -3.63 -9.46
N SER A 112 0.77 -4.01 -9.83
CA SER A 112 0.15 -5.31 -9.48
C SER A 112 0.12 -5.59 -7.96
N ILE A 113 -0.04 -4.55 -7.16
CA ILE A 113 -0.17 -4.60 -5.69
C ILE A 113 -1.65 -4.71 -5.34
N ASP A 114 -2.00 -5.63 -4.45
CA ASP A 114 -3.38 -6.03 -4.16
C ASP A 114 -4.09 -5.09 -3.17
N GLY A 115 -3.35 -4.26 -2.42
CA GLY A 115 -3.94 -3.33 -1.47
C GLY A 115 -2.99 -2.32 -0.84
N LEU A 116 -3.55 -1.47 0.01
CA LEU A 116 -2.85 -0.41 0.73
C LEU A 116 -2.93 -0.67 2.24
N ASP A 117 -1.82 -0.47 2.94
CA ASP A 117 -1.72 -0.44 4.39
C ASP A 117 -1.41 1.00 4.85
N LEU A 118 -2.14 1.52 5.84
CA LEU A 118 -2.02 2.91 6.30
C LEU A 118 -1.34 2.95 7.67
N ASP A 119 -0.07 3.32 7.70
CA ASP A 119 0.75 3.31 8.92
C ASP A 119 1.06 4.74 9.40
N TRP A 120 0.02 5.50 9.75
CA TRP A 120 0.19 6.82 10.37
C TRP A 120 0.43 6.69 11.88
N GLU A 121 1.64 7.06 12.32
CA GLU A 121 2.08 6.99 13.71
C GLU A 121 2.28 8.38 14.38
N PHE A 122 1.27 9.03 14.95
CA PHE A 122 -0.14 8.69 14.93
C PHE A 122 -0.98 9.96 14.70
N PRO A 123 -2.20 9.85 14.13
CA PRO A 123 -3.13 10.97 14.08
C PRO A 123 -3.35 11.51 15.47
N SER A 124 -3.09 12.80 15.66
CA SER A 124 -3.08 13.38 16.97
C SER A 124 -2.13 12.60 17.93
N TRP A 125 -0.81 12.44 17.64
CA TRP A 125 0.30 12.03 18.57
C TRP A 125 1.67 12.68 18.24
N PRO A 126 2.52 13.15 19.22
CA PRO A 126 2.39 13.25 20.70
C PRO A 126 1.78 14.58 21.22
N LYS A 127 1.19 14.57 22.45
CA LYS A 127 0.17 15.53 22.97
C LYS A 127 0.48 17.02 22.79
N LEU A 128 1.75 17.40 22.70
CA LEU A 128 2.21 18.78 22.76
C LEU A 128 2.10 19.57 21.43
N LYS A 129 1.68 18.95 20.32
CA LYS A 129 1.70 19.59 18.96
C LYS A 129 0.46 19.41 18.08
N LYS A 130 -0.73 19.07 18.62
CA LYS A 130 -1.80 18.47 17.77
C LYS A 130 -2.97 19.36 17.40
N ASP A 131 -3.35 19.22 16.14
CA ASP A 131 -4.72 19.43 15.71
C ASP A 131 -5.60 18.24 16.11
N LYS A 132 -6.52 18.46 17.07
CA LYS A 132 -7.46 17.41 17.55
C LYS A 132 -8.38 16.87 16.44
N ARG A 133 -8.50 17.59 15.32
CA ARG A 133 -9.32 17.19 14.17
C ARG A 133 -8.70 16.05 13.38
N GLU A 134 -7.40 15.79 13.49
CA GLU A 134 -6.70 14.75 12.71
C GLU A 134 -7.33 13.36 12.83
N LYS A 135 -7.90 13.01 14.00
CA LYS A 135 -8.65 11.75 14.14
C LYS A 135 -9.86 11.66 13.22
N TYR A 136 -10.65 12.74 13.17
CA TYR A 136 -11.81 12.84 12.29
C TYR A 136 -11.38 12.90 10.82
N LEU A 137 -10.39 13.75 10.51
CA LEU A 137 -9.89 13.92 9.15
C LEU A 137 -9.27 12.64 8.59
N PHE A 138 -8.56 11.86 9.41
CA PHE A 138 -8.09 10.53 9.01
C PHE A 138 -9.24 9.58 8.67
N THR A 139 -10.32 9.63 9.44
CA THR A 139 -11.53 8.83 9.16
C THR A 139 -12.16 9.23 7.82
N VAL A 140 -12.17 10.52 7.48
CA VAL A 140 -12.61 11.01 6.17
C VAL A 140 -11.73 10.45 5.05
N LEU A 141 -10.40 10.49 5.20
CA LEU A 141 -9.46 9.90 4.24
C LEU A 141 -9.72 8.39 4.06
N VAL A 142 -9.85 7.62 5.14
CA VAL A 142 -10.13 6.17 5.08
C VAL A 142 -11.44 5.87 4.36
N ARG A 143 -12.49 6.66 4.60
CA ARG A 143 -13.77 6.54 3.88
C ARG A 143 -13.59 6.76 2.38
N ILE A 144 -12.89 7.82 2.00
CA ILE A 144 -12.64 8.18 0.59
C ILE A 144 -11.82 7.09 -0.12
N LEU A 145 -10.74 6.60 0.51
CA LEU A 145 -9.92 5.50 -0.02
C LEU A 145 -10.76 4.23 -0.24
N ARG A 146 -11.55 3.84 0.77
CA ARG A 146 -12.43 2.67 0.69
C ARG A 146 -13.42 2.79 -0.47
N ASP A 147 -14.03 3.95 -0.64
CA ASP A 147 -15.04 4.16 -1.67
C ASP A 147 -14.39 4.21 -3.07
N SER A 148 -13.20 4.79 -3.22
CA SER A 148 -12.39 4.73 -4.46
C SER A 148 -12.03 3.30 -4.87
N PHE A 149 -11.72 2.42 -3.91
CA PHE A 149 -11.26 1.05 -4.20
C PHE A 149 -12.41 0.09 -4.56
N LYS A 150 -13.66 0.38 -4.14
CA LYS A 150 -14.84 -0.44 -4.48
C LYS A 150 -15.21 -0.41 -5.96
N VAL A 151 -14.92 0.68 -6.66
CA VAL A 151 -15.39 0.94 -8.04
C VAL A 151 -14.81 -0.07 -9.06
N VAL A 152 -13.74 -0.80 -8.72
CA VAL A 152 -13.01 -1.67 -9.65
C VAL A 152 -13.66 -3.04 -9.91
N LYS A 153 -14.61 -3.49 -9.09
CA LYS A 153 -15.26 -4.81 -9.32
C LYS A 153 -16.03 -4.92 -10.65
N ILE A 154 -16.28 -3.82 -11.36
CA ILE A 154 -17.09 -3.79 -12.58
C ILE A 154 -16.25 -3.87 -13.88
N GLN A 155 -14.91 -3.72 -13.84
CA GLN A 155 -14.09 -3.67 -15.08
C GLN A 155 -13.12 -4.84 -15.33
N GLN A 156 -13.07 -5.87 -14.47
CA GLN A 156 -12.27 -7.08 -14.74
C GLN A 156 -13.12 -8.32 -15.08
N GLN A 157 -14.04 -8.20 -16.04
CA GLN A 157 -14.75 -9.38 -16.57
C GLN A 157 -14.85 -9.38 -18.09
N TRP A 158 -13.71 -9.57 -18.77
CA TRP A 158 -13.64 -10.14 -20.12
C TRP A 158 -12.40 -11.04 -20.22
N LYS A 159 -12.41 -12.18 -19.51
CA LYS A 159 -11.41 -13.26 -19.66
C LYS A 159 -12.01 -14.66 -19.70
N TYR A 160 -13.24 -14.80 -20.20
CA TYR A 160 -13.77 -16.09 -20.63
C TYR A 160 -14.46 -15.94 -21.98
N THR A 161 -13.68 -16.18 -23.03
CA THR A 161 -14.19 -16.54 -24.36
C THR A 161 -14.69 -17.98 -24.27
N TRP A 162 -16.01 -18.18 -24.28
CA TRP A 162 -16.68 -19.29 -24.97
C TRP A 162 -18.13 -18.86 -25.21
N LEU A 163 -18.48 -18.68 -26.49
CA LEU A 163 -19.85 -18.79 -26.96
C LEU A 163 -20.33 -20.22 -26.70
N GLN A 164 -21.50 -20.39 -26.08
CA GLN A 164 -22.51 -21.27 -26.69
C GLN A 164 -23.93 -20.85 -26.30
N THR A 165 -24.74 -20.74 -27.35
CA THR A 165 -26.14 -20.33 -27.44
C THR A 165 -27.08 -21.48 -27.07
N LEU A 166 -28.21 -21.19 -26.42
CA LEU A 166 -29.61 -21.46 -26.87
C LEU A 166 -30.58 -21.74 -25.72
N LEU A 167 -31.69 -20.99 -25.78
CA LEU A 167 -33.09 -21.34 -25.49
C LEU A 167 -33.34 -22.75 -24.92
N VAL A 168 -33.92 -22.80 -23.71
CA VAL A 168 -35.34 -23.16 -23.48
C VAL A 168 -35.88 -22.23 -22.38
#